data_AF-A0A9X7CHP2-F1
#
_entry.id   AF-A0A9X7CHP2-F1
#
_cell.length_a   1.000
_cell.length_b   1.000
_cell.length_c   1.000
_cell.angle_alpha   90.00
_cell.angle_beta   90.00
_cell.angle_gamma   90.00
#
_symmetry.space_group_name_H-M   'P 1'
#
loop_
_entity.id
_entity.type
_entity.pdbx_description
1 polymer ?
#
loop_
_entity_poly.entity_id
_entity_poly.type
_entity_poly.pdbx_seq_one_letter_code
_entity_poly.pdbx_strand_id
1 'polypeptide(L)' 'MNKYQIIYTLFSPDGTQDMVNPIIMYATTESIIKQRLDKELQRRLGDLYQWEIAIQQAENEQLLLFETT' A
#
# COMPACT_ATOMS: atom_id res chain seq x y z
N MET A 1 -11.77 7.51 7.52
CA MET A 1 -10.98 6.56 6.69
C MET A 1 -9.71 6.26 7.44
N ASN A 2 -9.23 5.01 7.39
CA ASN A 2 -8.01 4.62 8.06
C ASN A 2 -6.80 4.93 7.18
N LYS A 3 -5.70 5.34 7.81
CA LYS A 3 -4.39 5.52 7.17
C LYS A 3 -3.66 4.18 7.17
N TYR A 4 -3.14 3.77 6.01
CA TYR A 4 -2.34 2.56 5.87
C TYR A 4 -0.98 2.92 5.27
N GLN A 5 0.07 2.35 5.86
CA GLN A 5 1.41 2.34 5.31
C GLN A 5 1.63 1.00 4.61
N ILE A 6 2.10 1.06 3.37
CA ILE A 6 2.22 -0.12 2.51
C ILE A 6 3.64 -0.20 2.00
N ILE A 7 4.22 -1.38 2.17
CA ILE A 7 5.52 -1.74 1.61
C ILE A 7 5.26 -2.91 0.69
N TYR A 8 5.90 -2.92 -0.47
CA TYR A 8 5.83 -4.08 -1.35
C TYR A 8 7.17 -4.36 -2.01
N THR A 9 7.44 -5.64 -2.22
CA THR A 9 8.61 -6.13 -2.95
C THR A 9 8.16 -6.59 -4.32
N LEU A 10 8.84 -6.12 -5.36
CA LEU A 10 8.66 -6.59 -6.73
C LEU A 10 9.70 -7.65 -7.04
N PHE A 11 9.28 -8.71 -7.72
CA PHE A 11 10.13 -9.78 -8.23
C PHE A 11 10.08 -9.73 -9.75
N SER A 12 11.22 -9.38 -10.35
CA SER A 12 11.40 -9.32 -11.79
C SER A 12 11.59 -10.73 -12.37
N PRO A 13 11.27 -10.95 -13.66
CA PRO A 13 11.45 -12.26 -14.32
C PRO A 13 12.91 -12.74 -14.35
N ASP A 14 13.86 -11.80 -14.25
CA ASP A 14 15.30 -12.08 -14.19
C ASP A 14 15.79 -12.43 -12.77
N GLY A 15 14.89 -12.46 -11.79
CA GLY A 15 15.19 -12.77 -10.38
C GLY A 15 15.58 -11.55 -9.55
N THR A 16 15.64 -10.35 -10.12
CA THR A 16 15.91 -9.11 -9.37
C THR A 16 14.75 -8.79 -8.43
N GLN A 17 15.09 -8.32 -7.23
CA GLN A 17 14.12 -7.93 -6.21
C GLN A 17 14.26 -6.46 -5.88
N ASP A 18 13.16 -5.73 -5.98
CA ASP A 18 13.10 -4.31 -5.67
C ASP A 18 12.09 -4.04 -4.56
N MET A 19 12.60 -3.62 -3.40
CA MET A 19 11.75 -3.16 -2.30
C MET A 19 11.31 -1.71 -2.58
N VAL A 20 10.01 -1.48 -2.64
CA VAL A 20 9.46 -0.15 -2.82
C VAL A 20 9.26 0.51 -1.47
N ASN A 21 9.75 1.75 -1.36
CA ASN A 21 9.59 2.58 -0.17
C ASN A 21 8.12 2.68 0.25
N PRO A 22 7.86 2.87 1.56
CA PRO A 22 6.50 2.89 2.07
C PRO A 22 5.65 3.96 1.37
N ILE A 23 4.51 3.54 0.81
CA ILE A 23 3.48 4.45 0.30
C ILE A 23 2.33 4.54 1.32
N ILE A 24 1.70 5.71 1.39
CA ILE A 24 0.52 5.93 2.24
C ILE A 24 -0.73 5.86 1.38
N MET A 25 -1.71 5.07 1.83
CA MET A 25 -3.05 5.05 1.24
C MET A 25 -4.12 5.13 2.32
N TYR A 26 -5.26 5.72 1.95
CA TYR A 26 -6.43 5.82 2.81
C TYR A 26 -7.55 4.91 2.32
N ALA A 27 -8.09 4.09 3.20
CA ALA A 27 -9.22 3.22 2.91
C ALA A 27 -10.04 2.92 4.16
N THR A 28 -11.21 2.33 4.00
CA THR A 28 -12.02 1.86 5.13
C THR A 28 -11.50 0.53 5.67
N THR A 29 -10.87 -0.31 4.85
CA THR A 29 -10.29 -1.59 5.25
C THR A 29 -8.98 -1.88 4.52
N GLU A 30 -8.14 -2.71 5.12
CA GLU A 30 -6.91 -3.24 4.51
C GLU A 30 -7.19 -4.00 3.21
N SER A 31 -8.27 -4.77 3.16
CA SER A 31 -8.63 -5.55 1.96
C SER A 31 -8.85 -4.67 0.73
N ILE A 32 -9.36 -3.44 0.90
CA ILE A 32 -9.54 -2.50 -0.21
C ILE A 32 -8.19 -2.01 -0.72
N ILE A 33 -7.22 -1.78 0.18
CA ILE A 33 -5.85 -1.43 -0.19
C ILE A 33 -5.23 -2.55 -1.01
N LYS A 34 -5.28 -3.78 -0.50
CA LYS A 34 -4.70 -4.95 -1.17
C LYS A 34 -5.27 -5.13 -2.57
N GLN A 35 -6.60 -5.15 -2.72
CA GLN A 35 -7.24 -5.31 -4.02
C GLN A 35 -6.91 -4.20 -5.01
N ARG A 36 -6.79 -2.95 -4.55
CA ARG A 36 -6.43 -1.82 -5.42
C ARG A 36 -4.98 -1.92 -5.87
N LEU A 37 -4.07 -2.26 -4.96
CA LEU A 37 -2.65 -2.37 -5.25
C LEU A 37 -2.37 -3.56 -6.17
N ASP A 38 -2.98 -4.72 -5.91
CA ASP A 38 -2.88 -5.90 -6.79
C ASP A 38 -3.30 -5.57 -8.22
N LYS A 39 -4.45 -4.91 -8.41
CA LYS A 39 -4.92 -4.50 -9.74
C LYS A 39 -3.97 -3.53 -10.42
N GLU A 40 -3.42 -2.58 -9.67
CA GLU A 40 -2.54 -1.56 -10.22
C GLU A 40 -1.16 -2.14 -10.60
N LEU A 41 -0.62 -3.06 -9.79
CA LEU A 41 0.62 -3.77 -10.09
C LEU A 41 0.44 -4.68 -11.31
N GLN A 42 -0.66 -5.44 -11.37
CA GLN A 42 -1.00 -6.25 -12.54
C GLN A 42 -1.12 -5.40 -13.81
N ARG A 43 -1.79 -4.24 -13.73
CA ARG A 43 -1.99 -3.34 -14.87
C ARG A 43 -0.66 -2.77 -15.39
N ARG A 44 0.31 -2.52 -14.51
CA ARG A 44 1.59 -1.89 -14.85
C ARG A 44 2.65 -2.88 -15.29
N LEU A 45 2.70 -4.04 -14.62
CA LEU A 45 3.82 -4.97 -14.74
C LEU A 45 3.45 -6.22 -15.56
N GLY A 46 2.14 -6.51 -15.70
CA GLY A 46 1.66 -7.71 -16.36
C GLY A 46 1.96 -8.99 -15.58
N ASP A 47 1.80 -10.14 -16.24
CA ASP A 47 1.83 -11.46 -15.61
C ASP A 47 3.25 -11.99 -15.30
N LEU A 48 4.28 -11.33 -15.82
CA LEU A 48 5.67 -11.80 -15.68
C LEU A 48 6.29 -11.40 -14.34
N TYR A 49 5.84 -10.29 -13.77
CA TYR A 49 6.29 -9.83 -12.46
C TYR A 49 5.45 -10.46 -11.36
N GLN A 50 6.07 -10.68 -10.22
CA GLN A 50 5.37 -11.08 -8.99
C GLN A 50 5.58 -10.01 -7.92
N TRP A 51 4.74 -10.02 -6.89
CA TRP A 51 4.87 -9.08 -5.79
C TRP A 51 4.37 -9.64 -4.47
N GLU A 52 4.98 -9.16 -3.40
CA GLU A 52 4.53 -9.36 -2.03
C GLU A 52 4.16 -8.01 -1.43
N ILE A 53 2.96 -7.90 -0.86
CA ILE A 53 2.44 -6.66 -0.28
C ILE A 53 2.29 -6.84 1.22
N ALA A 54 2.95 -5.98 1.99
CA ALA A 54 2.78 -5.83 3.42
C ALA A 54 2.02 -4.53 3.72
N ILE A 55 0.89 -4.64 4.42
CA ILE A 55 0.05 -3.49 4.78
C ILE A 55 0.04 -3.38 6.30
N GLN A 56 0.28 -2.16 6.80
CA GLN A 56 0.22 -1.85 8.21
C GLN A 56 -0.74 -0.67 8.39
N GLN A 57 -1.67 -0.78 9.33
CA GLN A 57 -2.47 0.36 9.71
C GLN A 57 -1.56 1.34 10.46
N ALA A 58 -1.42 2.54 9.93
CA ALA A 58 -0.75 3.62 10.64
C ALA A 58 -1.71 4.18 11.70
N GLU A 59 -1.18 4.73 12.79
CA GLU A 59 -2.00 5.46 13.75
C GLU A 59 -2.83 6.48 12.97
N ASN A 60 -4.16 6.40 13.14
CA ASN A 60 -5.03 7.44 12.62
C ASN A 60 -4.59 8.71 13.32
N GLU A 61 -4.16 9.71 12.53
CA GLU A 61 -4.04 11.08 13.00
C GLU A 61 -5.38 11.39 13.69
N GLN A 62 -5.38 11.38 15.03
CA GLN A 62 -6.50 11.88 15.78
C GLN A 62 -6.67 13.30 15.26
N LEU A 63 -7.79 13.55 14.60
CA LEU A 63 -8.23 14.90 14.27
C LEU A 63 -8.33 15.63 15.61
N LEU A 64 -7.23 16.27 16.02
CA LEU A 64 -7.26 17.36 16.97
C LEU A 64 -8.02 18.47 16.26
N LEU A 65 -9.36 18.37 16.32
CA LEU A 65 -10.25 19.49 16.13
C LEU A 65 -9.85 20.47 17.22
N PHE A 66 -9.03 21.44 16.85
CA PHE A 66 -8.77 22.60 17.70
C PHE A 66 -10.13 23.26 17.98
N GLU A 67 -10.63 23.10 19.20
CA GLU A 67 -11.63 24.01 19.75
C GLU A 67 -10.94 25.36 19.90
N THR A 68 -11.15 26.26 18.93
CA THR A 68 -10.83 27.67 19.10
C THR A 68 -11.88 28.26 20.04
N THR A 69 -11.46 28.48 21.29
CA THR A 69 -12.10 29.30 22.31
C THR A 69 -12.25 30.75 21.87
#